data_AF-A0A2G9C4L9-F1
#
_entry.id   AF-A0A2G9C4L9-F1
#
_cell.length_a   1.000
_cell.length_b   1.000
_cell.length_c   1.000
_cell.angle_alpha   90.00
_cell.angle_beta   90.00
_cell.angle_gamma   90.00
#
_symmetry.space_group_name_H-M   'P 1'
#
loop_
_entity.id
_entity.type
_entity.pdbx_description
1 polymer ?
#
loop_
_entity_poly.entity_id
_entity_poly.type
_entity_poly.pdbx_seq_one_letter_code
_entity_poly.pdbx_strand_id
1 'polypeptide(L)'
;MSLVAGRDVVMQSTTASGGTVRGNVTTKAMVLDQVASLTAGGVMVVQAGRDAQLQAVQIPQGGADGAGAEGGVMVAAGRDLTLSTVQTSSSRDQVWNATNFKKESQSQDVGTEIKAEGERISECPEEWKRC
;
A
#
# COMPACT_ATOMS: atom_id res chain seq x y z
N MET A 1 15.08 5.66 12.13
CA MET A 1 14.10 6.73 11.81
C MET A 1 12.83 6.47 12.60
N SER A 2 12.28 7.47 13.29
CA SER A 2 11.03 7.33 14.03
C SER A 2 10.00 8.36 13.56
N LEU A 3 8.80 7.88 13.20
CA LEU A 3 7.64 8.69 12.90
C LEU A 3 6.65 8.49 14.04
N VAL A 4 6.56 9.46 14.94
CA VAL A 4 5.66 9.42 16.09
C VAL A 4 4.62 10.51 15.94
N ALA A 5 3.34 10.13 15.91
CA ALA A 5 2.25 11.09 16.03
C ALA A 5 1.66 11.02 17.44
N GLY A 6 1.52 12.18 18.07
CA GLY A 6 0.95 12.27 19.43
C GLY A 6 -0.52 11.86 19.53
N ARG A 7 -1.22 11.68 18.40
CA ARG A 7 -2.60 11.22 18.38
C ARG A 7 -2.84 10.17 17.31
N ASP A 8 -2.82 10.55 16.04
CA ASP A 8 -3.23 9.66 14.95
C ASP A 8 -2.18 9.70 13.82
N VAL A 9 -1.82 8.54 13.25
CA VAL A 9 -1.00 8.45 12.03
C VAL A 9 -1.91 8.06 10.87
N VAL A 10 -1.89 8.82 9.79
CA VAL A 10 -2.71 8.53 8.60
C VAL A 10 -1.82 8.60 7.37
N MET A 11 -1.71 7.48 6.65
CA MET A 11 -1.03 7.38 5.36
C MET A 11 -2.01 6.82 4.33
N GLN A 12 -2.23 7.54 3.25
CA GLN A 12 -3.19 7.18 2.22
C GLN A 12 -2.62 7.45 0.84
N SER A 13 -2.72 6.47 -0.04
CA SER A 13 -2.41 6.64 -1.45
C SER A 13 -3.54 7.39 -2.16
N THR A 14 -3.17 8.25 -3.11
CA THR A 14 -4.12 9.07 -3.86
C THR A 14 -4.45 8.39 -5.19
N THR A 15 -5.73 8.37 -5.56
CA THR A 15 -6.19 7.91 -6.87
C THR A 15 -6.61 9.11 -7.72
N ALA A 16 -6.32 9.03 -9.01
CA ALA A 16 -6.79 9.99 -9.99
C ALA A 16 -7.79 9.29 -10.92
N SER A 17 -8.89 9.98 -11.22
CA SER A 17 -9.85 9.51 -12.19
C SER A 17 -9.87 10.44 -13.40
N GLY A 18 -9.92 9.86 -14.58
CA GLY A 18 -9.91 10.55 -15.85
C GLY A 18 -10.78 9.81 -16.86
N GLY A 19 -11.40 10.57 -17.75
CA GLY A 19 -12.21 10.01 -18.83
C GLY A 19 -11.90 10.72 -20.14
N THR A 20 -11.91 9.97 -21.23
CA THR A 20 -11.79 10.52 -22.58
C THR A 20 -12.80 9.86 -23.49
N VAL A 21 -13.48 10.68 -24.27
CA VAL A 21 -14.33 10.24 -25.37
C VAL A 21 -13.64 10.62 -26.67
N ARG A 22 -13.39 9.64 -27.54
CA ARG A 22 -12.80 9.86 -28.85
C ARG A 22 -13.58 9.07 -29.90
N GLY A 23 -14.41 9.77 -30.67
CA GLY A 23 -15.35 9.13 -31.60
C GLY A 23 -16.27 8.17 -30.85
N ASN A 24 -16.30 6.90 -31.26
CA ASN A 24 -17.17 5.89 -30.65
C ASN A 24 -16.50 5.12 -29.49
N VAL A 25 -15.35 5.60 -29.02
CA VAL A 25 -14.61 5.01 -27.90
C VAL A 25 -14.75 5.92 -26.69
N THR A 26 -15.33 5.39 -25.62
CA THR A 26 -15.38 6.01 -24.30
C THR A 26 -14.44 5.25 -23.38
N THR A 27 -13.46 5.93 -22.80
CA THR A 27 -12.55 5.36 -21.80
C THR A 27 -12.76 6.11 -20.50
N LYS A 28 -12.94 5.38 -19.41
CA LYS A 28 -12.99 5.90 -18.03
C LYS A 28 -11.98 5.10 -17.22
N ALA A 29 -11.05 5.77 -16.56
CA ALA A 29 -10.05 5.12 -15.74
C ALA A 29 -9.91 5.85 -14.42
N MET A 30 -9.89 5.08 -13.35
CA MET A 30 -9.51 5.46 -12.00
C MET A 30 -8.25 4.67 -11.71
N VAL A 31 -7.12 5.37 -11.70
CA VAL A 31 -5.79 4.80 -11.52
C VAL A 31 -5.21 5.28 -10.20
N LEU A 32 -4.25 4.52 -9.68
CA LEU A 32 -3.45 4.97 -8.55
C LEU A 32 -2.51 6.07 -9.03
N ASP A 33 -2.68 7.28 -8.51
CA ASP A 33 -1.93 8.47 -8.91
C ASP A 33 -0.63 8.59 -8.13
N GLN A 34 -0.72 8.41 -6.80
CA GLN A 34 0.43 8.41 -5.93
C GLN A 34 0.29 7.33 -4.87
N VAL A 35 1.28 6.43 -4.82
CA VAL A 35 1.41 5.48 -3.72
C VAL A 35 2.12 6.18 -2.57
N ALA A 36 1.48 6.23 -1.40
CA ALA A 36 2.15 6.62 -0.18
C ALA A 36 3.24 5.58 0.13
N SER A 37 4.49 6.02 0.20
CA SER A 37 5.60 5.14 0.57
C SER A 37 6.45 5.74 1.68
N LEU A 38 6.94 4.86 2.55
CA LEU A 38 7.88 5.23 3.59
C LEU A 38 9.07 4.29 3.52
N THR A 39 10.26 4.85 3.33
CA THR A 39 11.50 4.08 3.21
C THR A 39 12.50 4.57 4.24
N ALA A 40 13.23 3.64 4.85
CA ALA A 40 14.34 3.96 5.73
C ALA A 40 15.48 2.97 5.48
N GLY A 41 16.72 3.47 5.52
CA GLY A 41 17.93 2.68 5.41
C GLY A 41 18.33 1.96 6.69
N GLY A 42 17.41 1.69 7.63
CA GLY A 42 17.70 1.10 8.94
C GLY A 42 16.41 0.84 9.73
N VAL A 43 16.48 0.81 11.07
CA VAL A 43 15.27 0.61 11.90
C VAL A 43 14.27 1.75 11.70
N MET A 44 13.05 1.40 11.32
CA MET A 44 11.92 2.30 11.17
C MET A 44 10.89 2.02 12.26
N VAL A 45 10.48 3.07 12.97
CA VAL A 45 9.46 2.98 14.02
C VAL A 45 8.35 3.96 13.71
N VAL A 46 7.17 3.46 13.37
CA VAL A 46 5.95 4.25 13.18
C VAL A 46 5.05 4.04 14.39
N GLN A 47 4.79 5.10 15.16
CA GLN A 47 3.97 5.04 16.38
C GLN A 47 2.86 6.07 16.33
N ALA A 48 1.61 5.63 16.55
CA ALA A 48 0.48 6.51 16.76
C ALA A 48 0.05 6.48 18.24
N GLY A 49 -0.19 7.63 18.85
CA GLY A 49 -0.67 7.73 20.24
C GLY A 49 -2.04 7.08 20.47
N ARG A 50 -2.87 6.97 19.44
CA ARG A 50 -4.20 6.38 19.47
C ARG A 50 -4.44 5.46 18.28
N ASP A 51 -4.62 6.01 17.08
CA ASP A 51 -5.02 5.22 15.91
C ASP A 51 -4.00 5.37 14.76
N ALA A 52 -3.62 4.27 14.12
CA ALA A 52 -2.80 4.26 12.91
C ALA A 52 -3.61 3.72 11.72
N GLN A 53 -3.70 4.49 10.65
CA GLN A 53 -4.43 4.14 9.43
C GLN A 53 -3.49 4.15 8.22
N LEU A 54 -3.33 2.99 7.57
CA LEU A 54 -2.54 2.83 6.36
C LEU A 54 -3.45 2.35 5.23
N GLN A 55 -3.58 3.12 4.15
CA GLN A 55 -4.41 2.80 3.00
C GLN A 55 -3.57 2.74 1.72
N ALA A 56 -3.42 1.53 1.18
CA ALA A 56 -2.59 1.24 0.00
C ALA A 56 -1.14 1.75 0.11
N VAL A 57 -0.53 1.64 1.28
CA VAL A 57 0.81 2.20 1.57
C VAL A 57 1.89 1.15 1.30
N GLN A 58 3.03 1.55 0.75
CA GLN A 58 4.20 0.68 0.61
C GLN A 58 5.30 1.08 1.59
N ILE A 59 5.70 0.15 2.45
CA ILE A 59 6.80 0.35 3.39
C ILE A 59 7.92 -0.65 3.08
N PRO A 60 8.74 -0.37 2.05
CA PRO A 60 9.94 -1.14 1.81
C PRO A 60 11.04 -0.69 2.79
N GLN A 61 11.55 -1.65 3.54
CA GLN A 61 12.78 -1.55 4.28
C GLN A 61 13.93 -1.84 3.32
N GLY A 62 14.94 -0.98 3.34
CA GLY A 62 16.00 -0.97 2.33
C GLY A 62 16.05 0.40 1.68
N GLY A 63 17.05 1.19 2.06
CA GLY A 63 17.38 2.41 1.32
C GLY A 63 17.91 2.07 -0.07
N ALA A 64 18.01 3.08 -0.94
CA ALA A 64 18.54 2.95 -2.30
C ALA A 64 19.91 2.23 -2.39
N ASP A 65 20.66 2.19 -1.28
CA ASP A 65 22.03 1.66 -1.21
C ASP A 65 22.17 0.35 -0.39
N GLY A 66 21.10 -0.39 -0.12
CA GLY A 66 21.21 -1.68 0.60
C GLY A 66 21.71 -1.58 2.05
N ALA A 67 21.83 -0.36 2.60
CA ALA A 67 22.38 -0.08 3.93
C ALA A 67 21.51 -0.54 5.12
N GLY A 68 20.40 -1.26 4.85
CA GLY A 68 19.36 -1.57 5.83
C GLY A 68 19.17 -3.05 6.15
N ALA A 69 20.07 -3.96 5.74
CA ALA A 69 19.90 -5.40 5.93
C ALA A 69 19.70 -5.84 7.42
N GLU A 70 20.12 -5.00 8.37
CA GLU A 70 19.96 -5.22 9.82
C GLU A 70 18.86 -4.32 10.44
N GLY A 71 18.01 -3.70 9.61
CA GLY A 71 16.89 -2.88 10.05
C GLY A 71 15.61 -3.68 10.26
N GLY A 72 14.71 -3.20 11.12
CA GLY A 72 13.35 -3.71 11.25
C GLY A 72 12.32 -2.59 11.06
N VAL A 73 11.13 -2.93 10.58
CA VAL A 73 9.98 -2.01 10.52
C VAL A 73 9.03 -2.35 11.66
N MET A 74 8.84 -1.41 12.58
CA MET A 74 7.92 -1.56 13.69
C MET A 74 6.80 -0.51 13.56
N VAL A 75 5.57 -0.99 13.40
CA VAL A 75 4.37 -0.14 13.35
C VAL A 75 3.52 -0.46 14.58
N ALA A 76 3.24 0.52 15.43
CA ALA A 76 2.31 0.35 16.55
C ALA A 76 1.36 1.53 16.69
N ALA A 77 0.19 1.24 17.23
CA ALA A 77 -0.84 2.21 17.58
C ALA A 77 -1.23 1.99 19.04
N GLY A 78 -1.49 3.07 19.78
CA GLY A 78 -1.91 2.99 21.18
C GLY A 78 -3.28 2.32 21.38
N ARG A 79 -4.12 2.27 20.34
CA ARG A 79 -5.44 1.66 20.35
C ARG A 79 -5.70 0.78 19.13
N ASP A 80 -5.78 1.36 17.94
CA ASP A 80 -6.22 0.64 16.73
C ASP A 80 -5.25 0.82 15.56
N LEU A 81 -4.85 -0.28 14.92
CA LEU A 81 -4.12 -0.30 13.65
C LEU A 81 -5.05 -0.76 12.53
N THR A 82 -5.35 0.12 11.59
CA THR A 82 -6.23 -0.15 10.43
C THR A 82 -5.40 -0.19 9.15
N LEU A 83 -5.43 -1.33 8.45
CA LEU A 83 -4.85 -1.50 7.13
C LEU A 83 -5.99 -1.63 6.11
N SER A 84 -6.00 -0.77 5.10
CA SER A 84 -7.03 -0.80 4.04
C SER A 84 -6.40 -0.83 2.65
N THR A 85 -7.22 -1.26 1.69
CA THR A 85 -6.89 -1.30 0.27
C THR A 85 -7.55 -0.15 -0.47
N VAL A 86 -6.95 0.27 -1.58
CA VAL A 86 -7.53 1.23 -2.51
C VAL A 86 -7.86 0.50 -3.79
N GLN A 87 -9.12 0.57 -4.23
CA GLN A 87 -9.57 -0.06 -5.46
C GLN A 87 -9.43 0.92 -6.63
N THR A 88 -8.74 0.49 -7.67
CA THR A 88 -8.61 1.19 -8.94
C THR A 88 -9.42 0.44 -10.00
N SER A 89 -10.01 1.16 -10.95
CA SER A 89 -10.86 0.56 -11.98
C SER A 89 -10.73 1.30 -13.30
N SER A 90 -10.64 0.56 -14.40
CA SER A 90 -10.57 1.08 -15.76
C SER A 90 -11.60 0.40 -16.63
N SER A 91 -12.35 1.18 -17.38
CA SER A 91 -13.38 0.70 -18.30
C SER A 91 -13.23 1.38 -19.66
N ARG A 92 -13.28 0.58 -20.71
CA ARG A 92 -13.23 1.00 -22.10
C ARG A 92 -14.44 0.44 -22.83
N ASP A 93 -15.28 1.33 -23.29
CA ASP A 93 -16.42 1.04 -24.16
C ASP A 93 -16.09 1.49 -25.57
N GLN A 94 -16.21 0.59 -26.53
CA GLN A 94 -16.03 0.88 -27.95
C GLN A 94 -17.26 0.37 -28.71
N VAL A 95 -18.01 1.28 -29.32
CA VAL A 95 -19.29 0.94 -29.99
C VAL A 95 -19.18 1.21 -31.48
N TRP A 96 -19.10 0.18 -32.30
CA TRP A 96 -19.08 0.35 -33.76
C TRP A 96 -20.50 0.42 -34.34
N ASN A 97 -21.42 -0.40 -33.83
CA ASN A 97 -22.85 -0.39 -34.15
C ASN A 97 -23.64 -1.20 -33.10
N ALA A 98 -24.97 -1.28 -33.22
CA ALA A 98 -25.84 -1.93 -32.22
C ALA A 98 -25.47 -3.40 -31.91
N THR A 99 -24.83 -4.10 -32.86
CA THR A 99 -24.40 -5.50 -32.73
C THR A 99 -22.90 -5.68 -32.53
N ASN A 100 -22.07 -4.68 -32.84
CA ASN A 100 -20.63 -4.70 -32.59
C ASN A 100 -20.26 -3.65 -31.57
N PHE A 101 -20.06 -4.11 -30.34
CA PHE A 101 -19.50 -3.34 -29.26
C PHE A 101 -18.46 -4.17 -28.52
N LYS A 102 -17.39 -3.53 -28.05
CA LYS A 102 -16.42 -4.12 -27.15
C LYS A 102 -16.45 -3.34 -25.84
N LYS A 103 -16.73 -4.04 -24.75
CA LYS A 103 -16.60 -3.52 -23.40
C LYS A 103 -15.48 -4.26 -22.70
N GLU A 104 -14.55 -3.51 -22.15
CA GLU A 104 -13.44 -4.05 -21.39
C GLU A 104 -13.40 -3.34 -20.05
N SER A 105 -13.40 -4.10 -18.96
CA SER A 105 -13.33 -3.57 -17.61
C SER A 105 -12.20 -4.29 -16.87
N GLN A 106 -11.40 -3.53 -16.14
CA GLN A 106 -10.31 -4.01 -15.33
C GLN A 106 -10.44 -3.35 -13.96
N SER A 107 -10.31 -4.13 -12.90
CA SER A 107 -10.27 -3.62 -11.53
C SER A 107 -9.04 -4.19 -10.83
N GLN A 108 -8.37 -3.37 -10.04
CA GLN A 108 -7.19 -3.76 -9.28
C GLN A 108 -7.27 -3.17 -7.88
N ASP A 109 -7.18 -4.05 -6.89
CA ASP A 109 -7.08 -3.68 -5.49
C ASP A 109 -5.61 -3.52 -5.11
N VAL A 110 -5.22 -2.32 -4.70
CA VAL A 110 -3.87 -2.04 -4.19
C VAL A 110 -3.92 -2.05 -2.67
N GLY A 111 -3.27 -3.05 -2.08
CA GLY A 111 -3.18 -3.22 -0.62
C GLY A 111 -2.03 -2.46 0.02
N THR A 112 -1.99 -2.49 1.34
CA THR A 112 -0.82 -2.03 2.09
C THR A 112 0.21 -3.16 2.14
N GLU A 113 1.45 -2.87 1.73
CA GLU A 113 2.55 -3.83 1.71
C GLU A 113 3.69 -3.34 2.61
N ILE A 114 4.11 -4.19 3.55
CA ILE A 114 5.25 -3.92 4.43
C ILE A 114 6.29 -4.97 4.11
N LYS A 115 7.40 -4.55 3.51
CA LYS A 115 8.49 -5.43 3.13
C LYS A 115 9.69 -5.13 4.02
N ALA A 116 9.92 -5.96 5.03
CA ALA A 116 11.12 -5.92 5.85
C ALA A 116 12.14 -6.93 5.32
N GLU A 117 13.38 -6.51 5.11
CA GLU A 117 14.51 -7.38 4.72
C GLU A 117 15.34 -7.82 5.94
N GLY A 118 14.99 -7.36 7.15
CA GLY A 118 15.52 -7.86 8.41
C GLY A 118 14.92 -9.21 8.83
N GLU A 119 15.73 -10.00 9.54
CA GLU A 119 15.53 -11.41 9.85
C GLU A 119 14.07 -11.81 10.13
N ARG A 120 13.57 -12.75 9.30
CA ARG A 120 12.38 -13.53 9.65
C ARG A 120 12.75 -14.50 10.77
N ILE A 121 12.70 -14.07 12.02
CA ILE A 121 12.54 -15.01 13.13
C ILE A 121 11.07 -15.45 13.12
N SER A 122 10.75 -16.34 12.19
CA SER A 122 9.72 -17.32 12.42
C SER A 122 10.31 -18.35 13.40
N GLU A 123 10.06 -18.13 14.70
CA GLU A 123 9.68 -19.13 15.73
C GLU A 123 10.35 -20.52 15.60
N CYS A 124 11.11 -21.10 16.53
CA CYS A 124 11.26 -21.04 18.00
C CYS A 124 12.64 -21.67 18.33
N PRO A 125 13.47 -21.14 19.25
CA PRO A 125 14.66 -21.85 19.70
C PRO A 125 14.27 -23.08 20.53
N GLU A 126 14.52 -24.27 20.00
CA GLU A 126 14.36 -25.60 20.61
C GLU A 126 15.34 -25.84 21.78
N GLU A 127 15.53 -24.87 22.68
CA GLU A 127 16.45 -24.99 23.83
C GLU A 127 15.80 -24.75 25.21
N TRP A 128 14.50 -24.48 25.27
CA TRP A 128 13.76 -24.32 26.53
C TRP A 128 12.68 -25.40 26.77
N LYS A 129 13.04 -26.68 26.65
CA LYS A 129 12.20 -27.83 27.07
C LYS A 129 12.13 -28.01 28.60
N ARG A 130 11.76 -26.98 29.36
CA ARG A 130 11.36 -27.15 30.77
C ARG A 130 10.65 -25.91 31.33
N CYS A 131 9.33 -25.88 31.18
CA CYS A 131 8.36 -25.44 32.18
C CYS A 131 7.06 -26.20 31.94
#